data_AF-A0A835SPA8-F1
#
_entry.id   AF-A0A835SPA8-F1
#
_cell.length_a   1.000
_cell.length_b   1.000
_cell.length_c   1.000
_cell.angle_alpha   90.00
_cell.angle_beta   90.00
_cell.angle_gamma   90.00
#
_symmetry.space_group_name_H-M   'P 1'
#
loop_
_entity.id
_entity.type
_entity.pdbx_description
1 polymer ?
#
loop_
_entity_poly.entity_id
_entity_poly.type
_entity_poly.pdbx_seq_one_letter_code
_entity_poly.pdbx_strand_id
1 'polypeptide(L)'
;MAVRVAAGKLDSVSLFGGDTASLLGGSQVVEKKRSCKDAVMEVELGTTVGIDYTALRDHLANGAFREAEDETRALLIKLAGSEAVKRNWVYFTEVKNISVTDFQTLDNLWKAASNNKFGYSVQKEIWMQNQKRWPKFFKQIDWVQGENNNYRKWPMEFTYSLDAPRGHMPLTNALRGTQLFQAIMEHPAFDKTSTSKTLDQKAAESAGRTASLF
;
A
#
# COMPACT_ATOMS: atom_id res chain seq x y z
N MET A 1 28.06 50.61 -7.50
CA MET A 1 28.55 50.87 -8.87
C MET A 1 27.90 49.86 -9.81
N ALA A 2 27.03 50.33 -10.69
CA ALA A 2 26.37 49.52 -11.69
C ALA A 2 27.20 49.52 -12.98
N VAL A 3 27.42 48.36 -13.58
CA VAL A 3 27.97 48.23 -14.95
C VAL A 3 26.98 47.41 -15.77
N ARG A 4 26.34 48.08 -16.72
CA ARG A 4 25.56 47.52 -17.83
C ARG A 4 26.43 47.56 -19.08
N VAL A 5 26.47 46.46 -19.85
CA VAL A 5 26.82 46.38 -21.29
C VAL A 5 26.02 45.18 -21.83
N ALA A 6 24.92 45.32 -22.55
CA ALA A 6 24.71 45.72 -23.95
C ALA A 6 25.11 44.64 -25.00
N ALA A 7 24.06 43.99 -25.52
CA ALA A 7 23.75 43.55 -26.90
C ALA A 7 24.81 42.91 -27.83
N GLY A 8 24.41 41.76 -28.38
CA GLY A 8 24.87 41.23 -29.67
C GLY A 8 23.87 40.18 -30.19
N LYS A 9 23.18 40.50 -31.28
CA LYS A 9 22.18 39.67 -31.97
C LYS A 9 22.70 39.47 -33.39
N LEU A 10 22.80 38.23 -33.88
CA LEU A 10 22.80 37.93 -35.32
C LEU A 10 22.26 36.53 -35.58
N ASP A 11 21.40 36.50 -36.59
CA ASP A 11 20.59 35.40 -37.08
C ASP A 11 21.42 34.41 -37.91
N SER A 12 21.00 33.14 -37.94
CA SER A 12 21.35 32.22 -39.02
C SER A 12 20.10 31.49 -39.49
N VAL A 13 19.61 31.92 -40.66
CA VAL A 13 18.60 31.23 -41.47
C VAL A 13 19.32 30.37 -42.50
N SER A 14 18.98 29.08 -42.55
CA SER A 14 19.05 28.20 -43.72
C SER A 14 17.83 27.26 -43.58
N LEU A 15 16.76 27.28 -44.39
CA LEU A 15 16.64 27.16 -45.86
C LEU A 15 17.28 25.87 -46.37
N PHE A 16 16.53 24.76 -46.35
CA PHE A 16 16.38 23.70 -47.37
C PHE A 16 15.45 22.61 -46.79
N GLY A 17 14.26 22.40 -47.39
CA GLY A 17 13.93 21.16 -48.12
C GLY A 17 13.48 20.07 -47.13
N GLY A 18 12.19 19.82 -46.91
CA GLY A 18 11.22 19.40 -47.92
C GLY A 18 11.33 17.89 -48.09
N ASP A 19 10.63 17.12 -47.25
CA ASP A 19 10.31 15.73 -47.54
C ASP A 19 9.02 15.29 -46.84
N THR A 20 8.33 14.46 -47.59
CA THR A 20 6.93 14.08 -47.51
C THR A 20 6.61 13.05 -46.44
N ALA A 21 5.41 13.16 -45.88
CA ALA A 21 4.54 12.05 -45.47
C ALA A 21 5.15 10.95 -44.57
N SER A 22 4.74 10.94 -43.30
CA SER A 22 4.24 9.69 -42.73
C SER A 22 3.11 9.95 -41.76
N LEU A 23 1.93 9.59 -42.23
CA LEU A 23 0.64 9.61 -41.58
C LEU A 23 0.56 8.33 -40.74
N LEU A 24 1.14 8.36 -39.55
CA LEU A 24 0.86 7.36 -38.52
C LEU A 24 0.40 8.10 -37.28
N GLY A 25 -0.92 8.04 -37.07
CA GLY A 25 -1.56 8.42 -35.82
C GLY A 25 -0.93 7.62 -34.69
N GLY A 26 0.05 8.23 -34.03
CA GLY A 26 0.36 7.90 -32.66
C GLY A 26 -0.84 8.33 -31.83
N SER A 27 -1.75 7.39 -31.56
CA SER A 27 -2.60 7.48 -30.38
C SER A 27 -1.67 7.69 -29.20
N GLN A 28 -1.51 8.95 -28.80
CA GLN A 28 -1.02 9.32 -27.49
C GLN A 28 -2.04 8.74 -26.52
N VAL A 29 -1.82 7.50 -26.09
CA VAL A 29 -2.44 6.98 -24.89
C VAL A 29 -1.87 7.84 -23.78
N VAL A 30 -2.56 8.93 -23.47
CA VAL A 30 -2.35 9.69 -22.25
C VAL A 30 -2.67 8.70 -21.14
N GLU A 31 -1.64 8.04 -20.60
CA GLU A 31 -1.74 7.29 -19.36
C GLU A 31 -2.17 8.29 -18.28
N LYS A 32 -3.49 8.41 -18.10
CA LYS A 32 -4.10 9.25 -17.08
C LYS A 32 -3.64 8.68 -15.75
N LYS A 33 -2.65 9.32 -15.12
CA LYS A 33 -2.15 8.94 -13.79
C LYS A 33 -3.36 8.83 -12.87
N ARG A 34 -3.75 7.59 -12.57
CA ARG A 34 -4.97 7.28 -11.82
C ARG A 34 -4.87 8.00 -10.48
N SER A 35 -5.87 8.82 -10.16
CA SER A 35 -5.89 9.54 -8.89
C SER A 35 -6.03 8.54 -7.75
N CYS A 36 -5.19 8.62 -6.70
CA CYS A 36 -5.32 7.77 -5.52
C CYS A 36 -6.73 7.88 -4.91
N LYS A 37 -7.35 9.06 -5.01
CA LYS A 37 -8.71 9.29 -4.53
C LYS A 37 -9.72 8.40 -5.25
N ASP A 38 -9.67 8.35 -6.57
CA ASP A 38 -10.58 7.51 -7.37
C ASP A 38 -10.34 6.03 -7.06
N ALA A 39 -9.07 5.63 -6.95
CA ALA A 39 -8.70 4.25 -6.60
C ALA A 39 -9.25 3.84 -5.22
N VAL A 40 -9.25 4.73 -4.23
CA VAL A 40 -9.82 4.46 -2.90
C VAL A 40 -11.34 4.35 -2.93
N MET A 41 -12.02 5.15 -3.76
CA MET A 41 -13.49 5.08 -3.89
C MET A 41 -13.97 3.80 -4.58
N GLU A 42 -13.15 3.19 -5.44
CA GLU A 42 -13.47 1.94 -6.13
C GLU A 42 -13.31 0.70 -5.23
N VAL A 43 -12.69 0.81 -4.05
CA VAL A 43 -12.47 -0.34 -3.16
C VAL A 43 -13.79 -0.81 -2.55
N GLU A 44 -14.11 -2.09 -2.72
CA GLU A 44 -15.26 -2.73 -2.08
C GLU A 44 -15.05 -2.81 -0.55
N LEU A 45 -16.01 -2.25 0.21
CA LEU A 45 -15.97 -2.26 1.68
C LEU A 45 -16.57 -3.55 2.24
N GLY A 46 -15.91 -4.67 1.99
CA GLY A 46 -16.32 -5.97 2.53
C GLY A 46 -16.13 -6.06 4.05
N THR A 47 -17.12 -6.61 4.75
CA THR A 47 -17.03 -6.89 6.20
C THR A 47 -17.78 -8.18 6.54
N THR A 48 -17.31 -8.89 7.57
CA THR A 48 -18.03 -10.07 8.11
C THR A 48 -18.88 -9.75 9.33
N VAL A 49 -18.59 -8.63 9.98
CA VAL A 49 -19.15 -8.26 11.30
C VAL A 49 -19.95 -6.95 11.25
N GLY A 50 -20.19 -6.40 10.06
CA GLY A 50 -20.95 -5.15 9.89
C GLY A 50 -20.18 -3.90 10.31
N ILE A 51 -18.84 -3.93 10.23
CA ILE A 51 -18.01 -2.77 10.53
C ILE A 51 -18.10 -1.74 9.40
N ASP A 52 -18.23 -0.48 9.78
CA ASP A 52 -18.24 0.65 8.86
C ASP A 52 -16.81 1.16 8.58
N TYR A 53 -16.37 1.02 7.34
CA TYR A 53 -15.06 1.48 6.85
C TYR A 53 -15.11 2.84 6.15
N THR A 54 -16.29 3.49 6.07
CA THR A 54 -16.46 4.74 5.31
C THR A 54 -15.57 5.87 5.83
N ALA A 55 -15.48 6.04 7.15
CA ALA A 55 -14.61 7.06 7.75
C ALA A 55 -13.14 6.86 7.35
N LEU A 56 -12.63 5.62 7.45
CA LEU A 56 -11.27 5.29 7.03
C LEU A 56 -11.06 5.57 5.54
N ARG A 57 -11.99 5.11 4.70
CA ARG A 57 -11.97 5.32 3.25
C ARG A 57 -11.90 6.81 2.93
N ASP A 58 -12.73 7.63 3.57
CA ASP A 58 -12.83 9.06 3.29
C ASP A 58 -11.59 9.82 3.78
N HIS A 59 -11.01 9.46 4.92
CA HIS A 59 -9.71 9.99 5.36
C HIS A 59 -8.61 9.67 4.34
N LEU A 60 -8.50 8.41 3.92
CA LEU A 60 -7.51 7.96 2.95
C LEU A 60 -7.68 8.63 1.58
N ALA A 61 -8.92 8.78 1.12
CA ALA A 61 -9.25 9.43 -0.15
C ALA A 61 -8.87 10.91 -0.19
N ASN A 62 -8.87 11.57 0.97
CA ASN A 62 -8.47 12.96 1.13
C ASN A 62 -6.98 13.11 1.49
N GLY A 63 -6.22 12.01 1.57
CA GLY A 63 -4.81 12.03 1.95
C GLY A 63 -4.56 12.35 3.43
N ALA A 64 -5.59 12.27 4.28
CA ALA A 64 -5.53 12.48 5.72
C ALA A 64 -4.98 11.23 6.43
N PHE A 65 -3.69 10.92 6.17
CA PHE A 65 -3.06 9.67 6.65
C PHE A 65 -2.94 9.57 8.17
N ARG A 66 -2.88 10.71 8.88
CA ARG A 66 -2.80 10.73 10.34
C ARG A 66 -4.10 10.26 10.97
N GLU A 67 -5.22 10.76 10.46
CA GLU A 67 -6.59 10.41 10.86
C GLU A 67 -6.93 8.98 10.43
N ALA A 68 -6.54 8.59 9.21
CA ALA A 68 -6.68 7.22 8.73
C ALA A 68 -5.95 6.21 9.61
N GLU A 69 -4.76 6.55 10.11
CA GLU A 69 -4.00 5.72 11.05
C GLU A 69 -4.71 5.58 12.41
N ASP A 70 -5.31 6.66 12.92
CA ASP A 70 -6.09 6.59 14.17
C ASP A 70 -7.36 5.76 14.00
N GLU A 71 -8.08 5.92 12.88
CA GLU A 71 -9.26 5.13 12.57
C GLU A 71 -8.90 3.66 12.35
N THR A 72 -7.81 3.36 11.65
CA THR A 72 -7.32 1.98 11.46
C THR A 72 -7.09 1.30 12.82
N ARG A 73 -6.48 1.99 13.78
CA ARG A 73 -6.26 1.46 15.13
C ARG A 73 -7.57 1.21 15.86
N ALA A 74 -8.52 2.14 15.78
CA ALA A 74 -9.84 1.99 16.39
C ALA A 74 -10.62 0.80 15.79
N LEU A 75 -10.55 0.61 14.48
CA LEU A 75 -11.17 -0.51 13.77
C LEU A 75 -10.55 -1.84 14.18
N LEU A 76 -9.22 -1.96 14.27
CA LEU A 76 -8.56 -3.18 14.73
C LEU A 76 -8.97 -3.56 16.16
N ILE A 77 -9.15 -2.59 17.05
CA ILE A 77 -9.65 -2.82 18.41
C ILE A 77 -11.08 -3.36 18.38
N LYS A 78 -11.97 -2.76 17.57
CA LYS A 78 -13.35 -3.23 17.41
C LYS A 78 -13.41 -4.66 16.84
N LEU A 79 -12.60 -4.94 15.81
CA LEU A 79 -12.53 -6.22 15.12
C LEU A 79 -11.97 -7.34 16.02
N ALA A 80 -11.04 -7.04 16.92
CA ALA A 80 -10.46 -8.02 17.85
C ALA A 80 -11.48 -8.55 18.89
N GLY A 81 -12.54 -7.78 19.16
CA GLY A 81 -13.67 -8.19 20.01
C GLY A 81 -13.89 -7.29 21.24
N SER A 82 -14.94 -7.60 22.00
CA SER A 82 -15.41 -6.78 23.14
C SER A 82 -14.37 -6.58 24.24
N GLU A 83 -13.54 -7.59 24.52
CA GLU A 83 -12.47 -7.49 25.52
C GLU A 83 -11.35 -6.54 25.08
N ALA A 84 -11.06 -6.47 23.77
CA ALA A 84 -10.11 -5.51 23.21
C ALA A 84 -10.66 -4.08 23.29
N VAL A 85 -11.95 -3.90 23.00
CA VAL A 85 -12.64 -2.61 23.13
C VAL A 85 -12.59 -2.09 24.57
N LYS A 86 -12.88 -2.93 25.57
CA LYS A 86 -12.88 -2.53 26.99
C LYS A 86 -11.53 -1.98 27.45
N ARG A 87 -10.43 -2.56 27.00
CA ARG A 87 -9.07 -2.15 27.41
C ARG A 87 -8.39 -1.19 26.45
N ASN A 88 -8.95 -1.00 25.25
CA ASN A 88 -8.47 -0.10 24.21
C ASN A 88 -7.11 -0.47 23.57
N TRP A 89 -6.81 -1.76 23.44
CA TRP A 89 -5.65 -2.29 22.68
C TRP A 89 -5.83 -3.77 22.35
N VAL A 90 -5.12 -4.29 21.36
CA VAL A 90 -5.26 -5.67 20.85
C VAL A 90 -4.12 -6.57 21.36
N TYR A 91 -4.44 -7.77 21.84
CA TYR A 91 -3.45 -8.82 22.08
C TYR A 91 -3.16 -9.60 20.80
N PHE A 92 -1.93 -10.09 20.64
CA PHE A 92 -1.58 -10.88 19.45
C PHE A 92 -2.45 -12.14 19.30
N THR A 93 -2.94 -12.71 20.40
CA THR A 93 -3.83 -13.90 20.40
C THR A 93 -5.22 -13.63 19.86
N GLU A 94 -5.66 -12.37 19.77
CA GLU A 94 -6.97 -11.99 19.27
C GLU A 94 -6.95 -11.60 17.79
N VAL A 95 -5.76 -11.46 17.19
CA VAL A 95 -5.63 -11.20 15.75
C VAL A 95 -6.35 -12.27 14.94
N LYS A 96 -6.38 -13.52 15.43
CA LYS A 96 -7.12 -14.64 14.83
C LYS A 96 -8.64 -14.45 14.80
N ASN A 97 -9.19 -13.53 15.59
CA ASN A 97 -10.62 -13.23 15.62
C ASN A 97 -11.01 -12.29 14.46
N ILE A 98 -10.03 -11.57 13.90
CA ILE A 98 -10.26 -10.64 12.80
C ILE A 98 -10.38 -11.46 11.51
N SER A 99 -11.45 -11.24 10.76
CA SER A 99 -11.70 -12.01 9.54
C SER A 99 -10.70 -11.70 8.43
N VAL A 100 -10.58 -12.64 7.49
CA VAL A 100 -9.79 -12.43 6.27
C VAL A 100 -10.32 -11.23 5.46
N THR A 101 -11.64 -11.14 5.30
CA THR A 101 -12.30 -10.07 4.53
C THR A 101 -12.01 -8.70 5.14
N ASP A 102 -12.13 -8.56 6.46
CA ASP A 102 -11.93 -7.28 7.16
C ASP A 102 -10.47 -6.82 7.04
N PHE A 103 -9.50 -7.73 7.20
CA PHE A 103 -8.09 -7.41 6.97
C PHE A 103 -7.78 -7.06 5.50
N GLN A 104 -8.40 -7.75 4.55
CA GLN A 104 -8.24 -7.45 3.13
C GLN A 104 -8.82 -6.07 2.78
N THR A 105 -9.98 -5.70 3.33
CA THR A 105 -10.57 -4.36 3.14
C THR A 105 -9.64 -3.27 3.65
N LEU A 106 -9.13 -3.41 4.89
CA LEU A 106 -8.16 -2.48 5.46
C LEU A 106 -6.92 -2.33 4.57
N ASP A 107 -6.31 -3.45 4.17
CA ASP A 107 -5.09 -3.46 3.36
C ASP A 107 -5.33 -2.88 1.95
N ASN A 108 -6.46 -3.19 1.32
CA ASN A 108 -6.81 -2.67 0.00
C ASN A 108 -7.02 -1.15 0.01
N LEU A 109 -7.67 -0.61 1.05
CA LEU A 109 -7.83 0.83 1.24
C LEU A 109 -6.46 1.52 1.37
N TRP A 110 -5.58 1.01 2.23
CA TRP A 110 -4.24 1.57 2.42
C TRP A 110 -3.39 1.52 1.14
N LYS A 111 -3.45 0.40 0.40
CA LYS A 111 -2.76 0.28 -0.89
C LYS A 111 -3.31 1.25 -1.93
N ALA A 112 -4.64 1.33 -2.08
CA ALA A 112 -5.27 2.21 -3.06
C ALA A 112 -4.92 3.69 -2.81
N ALA A 113 -4.90 4.11 -1.54
CA ALA A 113 -4.58 5.48 -1.15
C ALA A 113 -3.12 5.87 -1.41
N SER A 114 -2.24 4.89 -1.56
CA SER A 114 -0.80 5.07 -1.50
C SER A 114 -0.05 4.62 -2.75
N ASN A 115 -0.76 4.35 -3.85
CA ASN A 115 -0.19 3.71 -5.04
C ASN A 115 0.56 2.42 -4.67
N ASN A 116 -0.09 1.59 -3.86
CA ASN A 116 0.40 0.35 -3.29
C ASN A 116 1.62 0.51 -2.35
N LYS A 117 1.97 1.71 -1.87
CA LYS A 117 3.13 1.91 -0.97
C LYS A 117 2.89 1.48 0.47
N PHE A 118 1.66 1.56 0.96
CA PHE A 118 1.27 1.29 2.35
C PHE A 118 0.32 0.09 2.43
N GLY A 119 0.25 -0.53 3.60
CA GLY A 119 -0.57 -1.72 3.87
C GLY A 119 0.18 -2.83 4.62
N TYR A 120 -0.56 -3.71 5.28
CA TYR A 120 -0.02 -4.84 6.02
C TYR A 120 0.59 -5.90 5.08
N SER A 121 0.01 -6.11 3.89
CA SER A 121 0.60 -7.01 2.89
C SER A 121 1.94 -6.50 2.36
N VAL A 122 2.07 -5.19 2.21
CA VAL A 122 3.32 -4.51 1.84
C VAL A 122 4.36 -4.68 2.94
N GLN A 123 3.98 -4.47 4.20
CA GLN A 123 4.87 -4.68 5.34
C GLN A 123 5.31 -6.14 5.44
N LYS A 124 4.39 -7.11 5.26
CA LYS A 124 4.72 -8.54 5.21
C LYS A 124 5.77 -8.84 4.13
N GLU A 125 5.60 -8.29 2.93
CA GLU A 125 6.57 -8.47 1.84
C GLU A 125 7.96 -7.97 2.25
N ILE A 126 8.06 -6.75 2.78
CA ILE A 126 9.34 -6.16 3.22
C ILE A 126 9.95 -6.97 4.37
N TRP A 127 9.14 -7.42 5.32
CA TRP A 127 9.59 -8.24 6.44
C TRP A 127 10.17 -9.58 5.97
N MET A 128 9.53 -10.21 4.98
CA MET A 128 10.02 -11.44 4.35
C MET A 128 11.32 -11.21 3.56
N GLN A 129 11.42 -10.10 2.80
CA GLN A 129 12.66 -9.71 2.10
C GLN A 129 13.84 -9.52 3.08
N ASN A 130 13.55 -9.06 4.30
CA ASN A 130 14.53 -8.92 5.39
C ASN A 130 14.79 -10.22 6.16
N GLN A 131 14.38 -11.38 5.64
CA GLN A 131 14.54 -12.69 6.29
C GLN A 131 13.93 -12.70 7.71
N LYS A 132 12.79 -12.00 7.88
CA LYS A 132 12.10 -11.82 9.16
C LYS A 132 12.92 -11.14 10.26
N ARG A 133 14.01 -10.43 9.93
CA ARG A 133 14.85 -9.72 10.91
C ARG A 133 14.29 -8.33 11.23
N TRP A 134 13.69 -8.19 12.42
CA TRP A 134 13.05 -6.95 12.88
C TRP A 134 13.92 -5.68 12.77
N PRO A 135 15.20 -5.65 13.18
CA PRO A 135 16.00 -4.41 13.09
C PRO A 135 16.19 -3.93 11.66
N LYS A 136 16.41 -4.85 10.71
CA LYS A 136 16.55 -4.49 9.28
C LYS A 136 15.23 -4.01 8.70
N PHE A 137 14.15 -4.70 9.04
CA PHE A 137 12.80 -4.33 8.64
C PHE A 137 12.41 -2.94 9.15
N PHE A 138 12.56 -2.65 10.45
CA PHE A 138 12.23 -1.34 11.03
C PHE A 138 13.07 -0.20 10.43
N LYS A 139 14.33 -0.46 10.09
CA LYS A 139 15.16 0.50 9.37
C LYS A 139 14.63 0.75 7.96
N GLN A 140 14.20 -0.29 7.23
CA GLN A 140 13.71 -0.16 5.87
C GLN A 140 12.37 0.59 5.77
N ILE A 141 11.47 0.40 6.74
CA ILE A 141 10.19 1.13 6.79
C ILE A 141 10.28 2.46 7.54
N ASP A 142 11.50 2.90 7.91
CA ASP A 142 11.79 4.15 8.61
C ASP A 142 11.02 4.31 9.93
N TRP A 143 11.06 3.28 10.78
CA TRP A 143 10.52 3.32 12.15
C TRP A 143 11.60 3.56 13.22
N VAL A 144 12.86 3.58 12.79
CA VAL A 144 14.02 3.87 13.63
C VAL A 144 14.86 4.96 12.99
N GLN A 145 15.52 5.78 13.80
CA GLN A 145 16.31 6.93 13.36
C GLN A 145 17.66 7.00 14.07
N GLY A 146 18.60 7.70 13.44
CA GLY A 146 19.97 7.88 13.92
C GLY A 146 20.83 6.63 13.80
N GLU A 147 22.09 6.76 14.19
CA GLU A 147 23.10 5.68 14.09
C GLU A 147 22.78 4.48 15.00
N ASN A 148 22.14 4.76 16.14
CA ASN A 148 21.79 3.75 17.15
C ASN A 148 20.45 3.06 16.90
N ASN A 149 19.77 3.34 15.77
CA ASN A 149 18.43 2.82 15.46
C ASN A 149 17.41 3.07 16.59
N ASN A 150 17.37 4.29 17.13
CA ASN A 150 16.39 4.66 18.14
C ASN A 150 14.99 4.66 17.53
N TYR A 151 14.02 4.05 18.21
CA TYR A 151 12.63 4.06 17.75
C TYR A 151 12.07 5.48 17.64
N ARG A 152 11.35 5.76 16.55
CA ARG A 152 10.60 7.00 16.38
C ARG A 152 9.50 7.10 17.43
N LYS A 153 9.32 8.29 18.00
CA LYS A 153 8.30 8.58 19.00
C LYS A 153 6.97 8.90 18.33
N TRP A 154 5.98 8.07 18.61
CA TRP A 154 4.61 8.35 18.21
C TRP A 154 4.00 9.49 19.04
N PRO A 155 3.19 10.39 18.46
CA PRO A 155 2.86 10.48 17.03
C PRO A 155 3.83 11.38 16.24
N MET A 156 4.61 12.24 16.91
CA MET A 156 5.26 13.41 16.27
C MET A 156 6.41 13.08 15.32
N GLU A 157 7.11 11.95 15.49
CA GLU A 157 8.31 11.63 14.70
C GLU A 157 8.03 10.74 13.47
N PHE A 158 6.77 10.42 13.19
CA PHE A 158 6.35 9.63 12.03
C PHE A 158 5.91 10.52 10.86
N THR A 159 6.05 10.02 9.63
CA THR A 159 5.73 10.75 8.40
C THR A 159 4.36 10.32 7.86
N TYR A 160 3.34 11.15 8.06
CA TYR A 160 1.96 10.90 7.59
C TYR A 160 1.71 11.50 6.19
N SER A 161 2.57 11.18 5.23
CA SER A 161 2.42 11.61 3.84
C SER A 161 2.87 10.53 2.87
N LEU A 162 2.60 10.73 1.57
CA LEU A 162 3.11 9.85 0.51
C LEU A 162 4.63 9.93 0.33
N ASP A 163 5.34 10.86 0.98
CA ASP A 163 6.80 10.95 0.95
C ASP A 163 7.44 9.85 1.82
N ALA A 164 6.68 9.29 2.75
CA ALA A 164 7.13 8.19 3.59
C ALA A 164 7.54 6.96 2.75
N PRO A 165 8.51 6.16 3.23
CA PRO A 165 8.98 5.00 2.49
C PRO A 165 7.90 3.91 2.40
N ARG A 166 8.12 2.98 1.46
CA ARG A 166 7.25 1.81 1.30
C ARG A 166 7.14 1.04 2.62
N GLY A 167 5.92 0.71 3.03
CA GLY A 167 5.62 -0.01 4.26
C GLY A 167 5.61 0.82 5.54
N HIS A 168 5.79 2.14 5.46
CA HIS A 168 5.81 3.01 6.64
C HIS A 168 4.50 2.98 7.43
N MET A 169 3.36 2.83 6.73
CA MET A 169 2.01 2.80 7.32
C MET A 169 1.23 1.57 6.82
N PRO A 170 0.18 1.13 7.56
CA PRO A 170 -0.26 1.62 8.88
C PRO A 170 0.72 1.25 10.01
N LEU A 171 0.64 1.93 11.15
CA LEU A 171 1.51 1.68 12.30
C LEU A 171 0.99 0.53 13.16
N THR A 172 1.89 -0.14 13.85
CA THR A 172 1.55 -1.14 14.87
C THR A 172 2.53 -0.98 16.02
N ASN A 173 2.00 -0.80 17.24
CA ASN A 173 2.84 -0.55 18.39
C ASN A 173 3.75 -1.76 18.69
N ALA A 174 5.06 -1.56 18.58
CA ALA A 174 6.09 -2.55 18.87
C ALA A 174 6.83 -2.31 20.20
N LEU A 175 6.42 -1.31 21.01
CA LEU A 175 7.06 -0.98 22.29
C LEU A 175 6.96 -2.11 23.32
N ARG A 176 5.92 -2.96 23.23
CA ARG A 176 5.70 -4.12 24.10
C ARG A 176 6.11 -5.44 23.45
N GLY A 177 6.95 -5.38 22.41
CA GLY A 177 7.36 -6.52 21.61
C GLY A 177 6.67 -6.58 20.25
N THR A 178 7.18 -7.45 19.39
CA THR A 178 6.78 -7.54 17.97
C THR A 178 5.72 -8.61 17.70
N GLN A 179 5.25 -9.32 18.72
CA GLN A 179 4.32 -10.44 18.58
C GLN A 179 2.98 -10.03 17.93
N LEU A 180 2.44 -8.86 18.29
CA LEU A 180 1.21 -8.35 17.67
C LEU A 180 1.41 -8.10 16.17
N PHE A 181 2.49 -7.40 15.81
CA PHE A 181 2.76 -7.08 14.43
C PHE A 181 3.07 -8.32 13.60
N GLN A 182 3.79 -9.27 14.21
CA GLN A 182 4.01 -10.59 13.63
C GLN A 182 2.70 -11.30 13.34
N ALA A 183 1.80 -11.39 14.32
CA ALA A 183 0.51 -12.06 14.17
C ALA A 183 -0.34 -11.44 13.06
N ILE A 184 -0.31 -10.11 12.91
CA ILE A 184 -0.99 -9.41 11.81
C ILE A 184 -0.37 -9.82 10.47
N MET A 185 0.96 -9.73 10.31
CA MET A 185 1.61 -10.05 9.03
C MET A 185 1.53 -11.54 8.67
N GLU A 186 1.51 -12.44 9.66
CA GLU A 186 1.37 -13.88 9.46
C GLU A 186 -0.10 -14.32 9.30
N HIS A 187 -1.06 -13.39 9.38
CA HIS A 187 -2.47 -13.68 9.16
C HIS A 187 -2.73 -14.18 7.71
N PRO A 188 -3.60 -15.19 7.51
CA PRO A 188 -3.89 -15.76 6.19
C PRO A 188 -4.47 -14.77 5.17
N ALA A 189 -5.00 -13.63 5.64
CA ALA A 189 -5.49 -12.55 4.77
C ALA A 189 -4.44 -12.04 3.77
N PHE A 190 -3.16 -12.15 4.11
CA PHE A 190 -2.04 -11.65 3.33
C PHE A 190 -1.20 -12.76 2.72
N ASP A 191 -1.66 -14.01 2.79
CA ASP A 191 -1.00 -15.07 2.04
C ASP A 191 -1.29 -14.86 0.56
N LYS A 192 -0.25 -15.00 -0.28
CA LYS A 192 -0.43 -15.03 -1.72
C LYS A 192 -1.22 -16.31 -2.02
N THR A 193 -2.55 -16.23 -2.02
CA THR A 193 -3.37 -17.26 -2.63
C THR A 193 -2.82 -17.47 -4.02
N SER A 194 -2.42 -18.70 -4.32
CA SER A 194 -1.90 -19.10 -5.61
C SER A 194 -3.02 -19.00 -6.65
N THR A 195 -3.33 -17.78 -7.08
CA THR A 195 -4.26 -17.48 -8.18
C THR A 195 -3.77 -18.04 -9.52
N SER A 196 -2.56 -18.63 -9.57
CA SER A 196 -2.10 -19.44 -10.71
C SER A 196 -2.57 -20.90 -10.66
N LYS A 197 -2.80 -21.50 -9.48
CA LYS A 197 -3.11 -22.95 -9.42
C LYS A 197 -4.52 -23.31 -9.87
N THR A 198 -5.47 -22.38 -9.86
CA THR A 198 -6.87 -22.66 -10.24
C THR A 198 -7.06 -22.65 -11.76
N LEU A 199 -6.24 -21.92 -12.51
CA LEU A 199 -6.29 -21.95 -13.99
C LEU A 199 -5.57 -23.19 -14.54
N ASP A 200 -4.45 -23.58 -13.94
CA ASP A 200 -3.70 -24.77 -14.37
C ASP A 200 -4.45 -26.07 -14.04
N GLN A 201 -5.16 -26.16 -12.92
CA GLN A 201 -5.98 -27.33 -12.58
C GLN A 201 -7.22 -27.47 -13.49
N LYS A 202 -7.87 -26.37 -13.88
CA LYS A 202 -9.00 -26.41 -14.81
C LYS A 202 -8.56 -26.74 -16.25
N ALA A 203 -7.37 -26.31 -16.67
CA ALA A 203 -6.81 -26.64 -17.98
C ALA A 203 -6.44 -28.14 -18.06
N ALA A 204 -5.83 -28.69 -17.01
CA ALA A 204 -5.44 -30.10 -16.95
C ALA A 204 -6.63 -31.08 -16.94
N GLU A 205 -7.75 -30.74 -16.32
CA GLU A 205 -8.97 -31.58 -16.33
C GLU A 205 -9.71 -31.53 -17.68
N SER A 206 -9.58 -30.45 -18.46
CA SER A 206 -10.18 -30.36 -19.80
C SER A 206 -9.43 -31.17 -20.86
N ALA A 207 -8.10 -31.31 -20.72
CA ALA A 207 -7.26 -32.07 -21.63
C ALA A 207 -7.33 -33.60 -21.40
N GLY A 208 -7.68 -34.03 -20.18
CA GLY A 208 -7.82 -35.45 -19.85
C GLY A 208 -9.11 -36.11 -20.36
N ARG A 209 -10.15 -35.34 -20.71
CA ARG A 209 -11.44 -35.88 -21.18
C ARG A 209 -11.50 -36.17 -22.68
N THR A 210 -10.62 -35.59 -23.48
CA THR A 210 -10.59 -35.80 -24.94
C THR A 210 -9.77 -37.02 -25.39
N ALA A 211 -9.04 -37.67 -24.47
CA ALA A 211 -8.19 -38.83 -24.78
C ALA A 211 -8.87 -40.20 -24.57
N SER A 212 -10.15 -40.25 -24.18
CA SER A 212 -10.86 -41.51 -23.88
C SER A 212 -11.98 -41.87 -24.86
N LEU A 213 -12.01 -41.26 -26.05
CA LEU A 213 -13.07 -41.47 -27.07
C LEU A 213 -12.56 -41.88 -28.46
N PHE A 214 -11.36 -42.48 -28.54
CA PHE A 214 -10.92 -43.23 -29.72
C PHE A 214 -10.44 -44.62 -29.32
#